data_AF-A0A821PFZ0-F1
#
_entry.id   AF-A0A821PFZ0-F1
#
_cell.length_a   1.000
_cell.length_b   1.000
_cell.length_c   1.000
_cell.angle_alpha   90.00
_cell.angle_beta   90.00
_cell.angle_gamma   90.00
#
_symmetry.space_group_name_H-M   'P 1'
#
loop_
_entity.id
_entity.type
_entity.pdbx_description
1 polymer ?
#
loop_
_entity_poly.entity_id
_entity_poly.type
_entity_poly.pdbx_seq_one_letter_code
_entity_poly.pdbx_strand_id
1 'polypeptide(L)'
;IALFYEGIPSLFIMSSDGSVLSRRGRDDVSSKGIEALKTWARGEKLPAPLPEEFEWSRVSCDGCSMAPLVGQRYRCLTCGNYDLCSACEKKGHEHPLELVPQPTEDDEE
;
A
#
# COMPACT_ATOMS: atom_id res chain seq x y z
N ILE A 1 20.04 18.91 1.76
CA ILE A 1 18.57 18.94 1.55
C ILE A 1 18.21 17.61 0.92
N ALA A 2 17.84 16.62 1.73
CA ALA A 2 17.44 15.32 1.21
C ALA A 2 16.09 15.50 0.52
N LEU A 3 16.08 15.45 -0.81
CA LEU A 3 14.86 15.28 -1.55
C LEU A 3 14.46 13.81 -1.38
N PHE A 4 13.67 13.53 -0.35
CA PHE A 4 12.92 12.28 -0.26
C PHE A 4 11.97 12.25 -1.46
N TYR A 5 12.44 11.67 -2.56
CA TYR A 5 11.62 11.37 -3.72
C TYR A 5 10.72 10.18 -3.35
N GLU A 6 9.75 10.43 -2.47
CA GLU A 6 8.53 9.64 -2.41
C GLU A 6 7.94 9.74 -3.82
N GLY A 7 7.91 8.64 -4.57
CA GLY A 7 7.55 8.65 -6.00
C GLY A 7 6.23 9.40 -6.28
N ILE A 8 5.99 9.76 -7.55
CA ILE A 8 4.75 10.46 -7.93
C ILE A 8 3.55 9.64 -7.44
N PRO A 9 2.71 10.17 -6.54
CA PRO A 9 1.62 9.41 -5.95
C PRO A 9 0.64 8.93 -7.02
N SER A 10 0.12 7.72 -6.81
CA SER A 10 -0.64 6.94 -7.79
C SER A 10 -1.94 7.62 -8.25
N LEU A 11 -2.51 8.51 -7.42
CA LEU A 11 -3.61 9.45 -7.69
C LEU A 11 -3.85 10.33 -6.43
N PHE A 12 -4.05 11.65 -6.60
CA PHE A 12 -4.54 12.52 -5.51
C PHE A 12 -6.06 12.66 -5.57
N ILE A 13 -6.69 12.64 -4.40
CA ILE A 13 -8.10 13.00 -4.24
C ILE A 13 -8.18 14.28 -3.42
N MET A 14 -8.90 15.27 -3.93
CA MET A 14 -9.10 16.56 -3.28
C MET A 14 -10.59 16.83 -3.09
N SER A 15 -10.90 17.52 -2.01
CA SER A 15 -12.22 18.06 -1.72
C SER A 15 -12.42 19.40 -2.46
N SER A 16 -13.68 19.85 -2.55
CA SER A 16 -14.05 21.11 -3.22
C SER A 16 -13.48 22.36 -2.53
N ASP A 17 -13.15 22.28 -1.25
CA ASP A 17 -12.47 23.33 -0.48
C ASP A 17 -10.94 23.38 -0.71
N GLY A 18 -10.40 22.49 -1.55
CA GLY A 18 -8.97 22.43 -1.85
C GLY A 18 -8.16 21.56 -0.88
N SER A 19 -8.79 20.98 0.14
CA SER A 19 -8.15 20.04 1.06
C SER A 19 -7.81 18.71 0.36
N VAL A 20 -6.61 18.15 0.64
CA VAL A 20 -6.22 16.83 0.15
C VAL A 20 -6.89 15.74 1.01
N LEU A 21 -7.72 14.91 0.39
CA LEU A 21 -8.41 13.78 1.02
C LEU A 21 -7.61 12.47 0.95
N SER A 22 -6.86 12.26 -0.12
CA SER A 22 -5.94 11.13 -0.26
C SER A 22 -4.76 11.47 -1.17
N ARG A 23 -3.58 10.93 -0.84
CA ARG A 23 -2.38 10.92 -1.69
C ARG A 23 -2.12 9.56 -2.33
N ARG A 24 -2.97 8.56 -2.08
CA ARG A 24 -2.85 7.17 -2.53
C ARG A 24 -4.18 6.69 -3.12
N GLY A 25 -4.86 7.54 -3.90
CA GLY A 25 -6.23 7.32 -4.33
C GLY A 25 -6.44 6.03 -5.13
N ARG A 26 -5.46 5.60 -5.93
CA ARG A 26 -5.54 4.32 -6.65
C ARG A 26 -5.55 3.14 -5.67
N ASP A 27 -4.69 3.19 -4.67
CA ASP A 27 -4.55 2.16 -3.64
C ASP A 27 -5.80 2.07 -2.77
N ASP A 28 -6.37 3.21 -2.41
CA ASP A 28 -7.61 3.31 -1.66
C ASP A 28 -8.80 2.70 -2.42
N VAL A 29 -8.93 2.96 -3.73
CA VAL A 29 -9.96 2.31 -4.56
C VAL A 29 -9.66 0.82 -4.73
N SER A 30 -8.40 0.44 -4.91
CA SER A 30 -8.01 -0.97 -5.06
C SER A 30 -8.28 -1.79 -3.79
N SER A 31 -8.23 -1.17 -2.61
CA SER A 31 -8.38 -1.86 -1.32
C SER A 31 -9.79 -1.74 -0.73
N LYS A 32 -10.43 -0.56 -0.80
CA LYS A 32 -11.74 -0.28 -0.18
C LYS A 32 -12.87 -0.16 -1.21
N GLY A 33 -12.57 -0.14 -2.52
CA GLY A 33 -13.57 -0.10 -3.58
C GLY A 33 -14.52 1.10 -3.47
N ILE A 34 -15.82 0.86 -3.52
CA ILE A 34 -16.86 1.90 -3.49
C ILE A 34 -16.89 2.68 -2.17
N GLU A 35 -16.40 2.11 -1.07
CA GLU A 35 -16.37 2.79 0.23
C GLU A 35 -15.35 3.94 0.25
N ALA A 36 -14.24 3.83 -0.49
CA ALA A 36 -13.33 4.95 -0.71
C ALA A 36 -14.05 6.12 -1.39
N LEU A 37 -14.78 5.82 -2.47
CA LEU A 37 -15.53 6.82 -3.24
C LEU A 37 -16.61 7.50 -2.39
N LYS A 38 -17.38 6.72 -1.61
CA LYS A 38 -18.40 7.27 -0.69
C LYS A 38 -17.81 8.19 0.37
N THR A 39 -16.64 7.85 0.89
CA THR A 39 -15.96 8.66 1.92
C THR A 39 -15.50 10.00 1.34
N TRP A 40 -14.87 9.98 0.17
CA TRP A 40 -14.43 11.22 -0.50
C TRP A 40 -15.59 12.09 -0.98
N ALA A 41 -16.72 11.48 -1.37
CA ALA A 41 -17.93 12.21 -1.73
C ALA A 41 -18.50 13.04 -0.57
N ARG A 42 -18.21 12.66 0.68
CA ARG A 42 -18.56 13.45 1.88
C ARG A 42 -17.50 14.49 2.26
N GLY A 43 -16.40 14.59 1.51
CA GLY A 43 -15.26 15.45 1.87
C GLY A 43 -14.42 14.90 3.03
N GLU A 44 -14.56 13.61 3.33
CA GLU A 44 -13.87 12.96 4.44
C GLU A 44 -12.58 12.29 3.97
N LYS A 45 -11.56 12.29 4.83
CA LYS A 45 -10.39 11.43 4.65
C LYS A 45 -10.78 10.01 5.02
N LEU A 46 -10.28 9.02 4.28
CA LEU A 46 -10.35 7.64 4.74
C LEU A 46 -9.71 7.55 6.13
N PRO A 47 -10.28 6.76 7.06
CA PRO A 47 -9.65 6.56 8.35
C PRO A 47 -8.23 6.09 8.09
N ALA A 48 -7.29 6.60 8.89
CA ALA A 48 -5.94 6.07 8.86
C ALA A 48 -6.04 4.53 8.96
N PRO A 49 -5.22 3.80 8.20
CA PRO A 49 -5.12 2.35 8.37
C PRO A 49 -5.06 2.05 9.89
N LEU A 50 -5.87 1.08 10.33
CA LEU A 50 -5.96 0.75 11.75
C LEU A 50 -4.54 0.46 12.27
N PRO A 51 -4.23 0.70 13.56
CA PRO A 51 -2.88 0.61 14.11
C PRO A 51 -2.18 -0.76 13.98
N GLU A 52 -2.80 -1.74 13.34
CA GLU A 52 -2.23 -3.06 13.01
C GLU A 52 -1.65 -3.16 11.58
N GLU A 53 -1.81 -2.15 10.72
CA GLU A 53 -1.30 -2.20 9.36
C GLU A 53 0.17 -1.74 9.33
N PHE A 54 1.08 -2.68 9.55
CA PHE A 54 2.53 -2.51 9.44
C PHE A 54 2.95 -2.03 8.03
N GLU A 55 3.85 -1.05 7.97
CA GLU A 55 4.33 -0.48 6.70
C GLU A 55 5.76 -0.96 6.36
N TRP A 56 5.92 -1.55 5.19
CA TRP A 56 7.21 -1.96 4.64
C TRP A 56 7.82 -0.83 3.82
N SER A 57 8.49 0.13 4.49
CA SER A 57 8.94 1.39 3.89
C SER A 57 9.87 1.25 2.66
N ARG A 58 10.56 0.12 2.51
CA ARG A 58 11.51 -0.13 1.40
C ARG A 58 11.04 -1.19 0.41
N VAL A 59 9.76 -1.57 0.47
CA VAL A 59 9.18 -2.63 -0.36
C VAL A 59 8.05 -2.04 -1.21
N SER A 60 8.06 -2.38 -2.48
CA SER A 60 6.99 -2.07 -3.42
C SER A 60 6.30 -3.34 -3.87
N CYS A 61 4.97 -3.30 -4.04
CA CYS A 61 4.24 -4.39 -4.65
C CYS A 61 4.46 -4.40 -6.17
N ASP A 62 5.01 -5.47 -6.74
CA ASP A 62 5.24 -5.61 -8.20
C ASP A 62 3.93 -5.73 -8.99
N GLY A 63 2.85 -6.19 -8.35
CA GLY A 63 1.56 -6.38 -9.01
C GLY A 63 0.71 -5.10 -9.18
N CYS A 64 0.89 -4.10 -8.33
CA CYS A 64 0.13 -2.83 -8.40
C CYS A 64 0.99 -1.57 -8.28
N SER A 65 2.30 -1.73 -8.09
CA SER A 65 3.27 -0.66 -7.86
C SER A 65 2.99 0.18 -6.61
N MET A 66 2.25 -0.37 -5.64
CA MET A 66 2.07 0.26 -4.32
C MET A 66 3.42 0.37 -3.62
N ALA A 67 3.79 1.58 -3.20
CA ALA A 67 4.99 1.85 -2.42
C ALA A 67 4.73 3.03 -1.46
N PRO A 68 5.04 2.90 -0.16
CA PRO A 68 5.47 1.69 0.53
C PRO A 68 4.36 0.64 0.63
N LEU A 69 4.71 -0.65 0.71
CA LEU A 69 3.76 -1.74 0.86
C LEU A 69 3.19 -1.72 2.28
N VAL A 70 1.86 -1.62 2.41
CA VAL A 70 1.16 -1.58 3.70
C VAL A 70 0.46 -2.91 3.96
N GLY A 71 0.58 -3.42 5.19
CA GLY A 71 -0.01 -4.67 5.65
C GLY A 71 0.90 -5.89 5.46
N GLN A 72 0.30 -7.01 5.04
CA GLN A 72 1.04 -8.26 4.82
C GLN A 72 1.83 -8.22 3.52
N ARG A 73 3.10 -8.63 3.61
CA ARG A 73 4.01 -8.75 2.47
C ARG A 73 4.14 -10.20 2.06
N TYR A 74 3.97 -10.47 0.77
CA TYR A 74 4.17 -11.79 0.19
C TYR A 74 5.34 -11.75 -0.78
N ARG A 75 6.36 -12.55 -0.56
CA ARG A 75 7.54 -12.62 -1.42
C ARG A 75 7.52 -13.91 -2.23
N CYS A 76 7.83 -13.81 -3.51
CA CYS A 76 8.01 -14.99 -4.34
C CYS A 76 9.30 -15.73 -3.99
N LEU A 77 9.22 -17.05 -3.87
CA LEU A 77 10.38 -17.89 -3.57
C LEU A 77 11.24 -18.21 -4.81
N THR A 78 10.69 -18.01 -6.00
CA THR A 78 11.37 -18.32 -7.28
C THR A 78 11.84 -17.06 -7.98
N CYS A 79 11.03 -16.00 -8.00
CA CYS A 79 11.39 -14.72 -8.61
C CYS A 79 12.26 -13.92 -7.65
N GLY A 80 13.38 -13.38 -8.14
CA GLY A 80 14.20 -12.46 -7.36
C GLY A 80 13.49 -11.10 -7.17
N ASN A 81 13.46 -10.60 -5.94
CA ASN A 81 12.88 -9.30 -5.56
C ASN A 81 11.44 -9.09 -6.04
N TYR A 82 10.61 -10.13 -6.01
CA TYR A 82 9.21 -10.02 -6.38
C TYR A 82 8.32 -10.07 -5.14
N ASP A 83 7.74 -8.93 -4.78
CA ASP A 83 6.93 -8.72 -3.60
C ASP A 83 5.49 -8.31 -3.98
N LEU A 84 4.51 -8.86 -3.29
CA LEU A 84 3.09 -8.60 -3.52
C LEU A 84 2.40 -8.20 -2.22
N CYS A 85 1.43 -7.29 -2.31
CA CYS A 85 0.48 -7.02 -1.24
C CYS A 85 -0.62 -8.09 -1.20
N SER A 86 -1.39 -8.16 -0.10
CA SER A 86 -2.49 -9.13 0.06
C SER A 86 -3.55 -9.09 -1.05
N ALA A 87 -3.70 -7.96 -1.74
CA ALA A 87 -4.66 -7.85 -2.85
C ALA A 87 -4.11 -8.46 -4.15
N CYS A 88 -2.80 -8.36 -4.37
CA CYS A 88 -2.16 -8.88 -5.57
C CYS A 88 -1.81 -10.37 -5.45
N GLU A 89 -1.49 -10.84 -4.25
CA GLU A 89 -1.33 -12.28 -3.97
C GLU A 89 -2.59 -13.08 -4.36
N LYS A 90 -3.77 -12.59 -3.97
CA LYS A 90 -5.07 -13.22 -4.30
C LYS A 90 -5.40 -13.32 -5.79
N LYS A 91 -4.74 -12.53 -6.64
CA LYS A 91 -4.93 -12.62 -8.10
C LYS A 91 -4.23 -13.84 -8.71
N GLY A 92 -3.38 -14.51 -7.93
CA GLY A 92 -2.56 -15.63 -8.37
C GLY A 92 -1.25 -15.17 -9.02
N HIS A 93 -0.18 -15.87 -8.67
CA HIS A 93 1.14 -15.77 -9.30
C HIS A 93 1.60 -17.20 -9.63
N GLU A 94 2.40 -17.37 -10.69
CA GLU A 94 2.80 -18.69 -11.20
C GLU A 94 3.68 -19.48 -10.22
N HIS A 95 4.38 -18.79 -9.33
CA HIS A 95 5.29 -19.39 -8.36
C HIS A 95 4.74 -19.34 -6.92
N PRO A 96 5.25 -20.22 -6.02
CA PRO A 96 4.92 -20.17 -4.61
C PRO A 96 5.29 -18.83 -3.97
N LEU A 97 4.32 -18.26 -3.24
CA LEU A 97 4.47 -17.04 -2.45
C LEU A 97 4.59 -17.40 -0.97
N GLU A 98 5.50 -16.74 -0.27
CA GLU A 98 5.71 -16.85 1.17
C GLU A 98 5.27 -15.55 1.87
N LEU A 99 4.49 -15.68 2.94
CA LEU A 99 4.18 -14.55 3.82
C LEU A 99 5.43 -14.17 4.61
N VAL A 100 5.91 -12.94 4.41
CA VAL A 100 7.05 -12.40 5.14
C VAL A 100 6.56 -11.92 6.53
N PRO A 101 7.08 -12.47 7.63
CA PRO A 101 6.70 -12.03 8.97
C PRO A 101 7.17 -10.59 9.19
N GLN A 102 6.42 -9.81 9.96
CA GLN A 102 6.85 -8.48 10.36
C GLN A 102 8.17 -8.59 11.15
N PRO A 103 9.18 -7.73 10.89
CA PRO A 103 10.38 -7.69 11.69
C PRO A 103 9.99 -7.39 13.13
N THR A 104 10.51 -8.17 14.06
CA THR A 104 10.36 -7.90 15.48
C THR A 104 11.42 -6.90 15.91
N GLU A 105 11.17 -6.14 16.99
CA GLU A 105 12.14 -5.15 17.51
C GLU A 105 13.51 -5.78 17.83
N ASP A 106 13.57 -7.11 17.95
CA ASP A 106 14.78 -7.89 18.22
C ASP A 106 15.62 -8.24 16.96
N ASP A 107 15.16 -7.92 15.74
CA ASP A 107 15.87 -8.24 14.49
C ASP A 107 16.82 -7.12 13.99
N GLU A 108 16.97 -6.02 14.74
CA GLU A 108 17.81 -4.84 14.38
C GLU A 108 19.23 -4.82 15.01
N GLU A 109 19.82 -5.97 15.36
CA GLU A 109 21.21 -6.05 15.88
C GLU A 109 22.29 -6.25 14.81
#